data_AF-A0A2H6FRY3-F1
#
_entry.id   AF-A0A2H6FRY3-F1
#
_cell.length_a   1.000
_cell.length_b   1.000
_cell.length_c   1.000
_cell.angle_alpha   90.00
_cell.angle_beta   90.00
_cell.angle_gamma   90.00
#
_symmetry.space_group_name_H-M   'P 1'
#
loop_
_entity.id
_entity.type
_entity.pdbx_description
1 polymer ?
#
loop_
_entity_poly.entity_id
_entity_poly.type
_entity_poly.pdbx_seq_one_letter_code
_entity_poly.pdbx_strand_id
1 'polypeptide(L)' 'MAKYTTTISEDTRQRIHALQKKMRFSSFIRKAIDVFVEELEKNPKLEPKNFIITVKVK' A
#
# COMPACT_ATOMS: atom_id res chain seq x y z
N MET A 1 19.35 7.78 0.04
CA MET A 1 18.08 7.01 0.17
C MET A 1 17.99 6.47 1.57
N ALA A 2 16.98 6.88 2.35
CA ALA A 2 16.70 6.25 3.63
C ALA A 2 16.11 4.85 3.37
N LYS A 3 16.65 3.81 4.02
CA LYS A 3 16.06 2.47 4.02
C LYS A 3 15.29 2.31 5.31
N TYR A 4 13.98 2.14 5.20
CA TYR A 4 13.12 1.81 6.32
C TYR A 4 12.72 0.35 6.23
N THR A 5 12.90 -0.38 7.32
CA THR A 5 12.46 -1.77 7.46
C THR A 5 11.41 -1.80 8.55
N THR A 6 10.26 -2.39 8.24
CA THR A 6 9.19 -2.59 9.21
C THR A 6 8.66 -4.01 9.08
N THR A 7 8.22 -4.56 10.20
CA THR A 7 7.59 -5.88 10.25
C THR A 7 6.12 -5.70 9.92
N ILE A 8 5.63 -6.46 8.94
CA ILE A 8 4.20 -6.55 8.63
C ILE A 8 3.68 -7.89 9.14
N SER A 9 2.39 -7.95 9.48
CA SER A 9 1.77 -9.21 9.85
C SER A 9 1.71 -10.16 8.65
N GLU A 10 1.79 -11.46 8.91
CA GLU A 10 1.72 -12.47 7.85
C GLU A 10 0.36 -12.45 7.12
N ASP A 11 -0.74 -12.15 7.83
CA ASP A 11 -2.06 -11.90 7.22
C ASP A 11 -2.00 -10.76 6.19
N THR A 12 -1.41 -9.62 6.56
CA THR A 12 -1.26 -8.47 5.66
C THR A 12 -0.42 -8.84 4.44
N ARG A 13 0.66 -9.59 4.66
CA ARG A 13 1.53 -10.09 3.60
C ARG A 13 0.76 -10.99 2.62
N GLN A 14 0.00 -11.95 3.14
CA GLN A 14 -0.78 -12.89 2.32
C GLN A 14 -1.86 -12.18 1.51
N ARG A 15 -2.60 -11.23 2.12
CA ARG A 15 -3.61 -10.44 1.44
C ARG A 15 -3.01 -9.64 0.28
N ILE A 16 -1.86 -9.00 0.48
CA ILE A 16 -1.17 -8.28 -0.60
C ILE A 16 -0.65 -9.22 -1.68
N HIS A 17 -0.10 -10.38 -1.30
CA HIS A 17 0.32 -11.39 -2.28
C HIS A 17 -0.85 -11.90 -3.12
N ALA A 18 -2.03 -12.10 -2.54
CA ALA A 18 -3.24 -12.52 -3.24
C ALA A 18 -3.74 -11.46 -4.24
N LEU A 19 -3.55 -10.18 -3.93
CA LEU A 19 -3.87 -9.07 -4.84
C LEU A 19 -2.91 -9.00 -6.04
N GLN A 20 -1.76 -9.65 -5.97
CA GLN A 20 -0.72 -9.59 -6.98
C GLN A 20 -0.67 -10.85 -7.85
N LYS A 21 -1.30 -10.82 -9.02
CA LYS A 21 -1.06 -11.86 -10.04
C LYS A 21 0.27 -11.67 -10.80
N LYS A 22 0.84 -10.46 -10.87
CA LYS A 22 2.04 -10.16 -11.70
C LYS A 22 3.00 -9.05 -11.18
N MET A 23 2.68 -8.37 -10.08
CA MET A 23 3.51 -7.28 -9.56
C MET A 23 4.35 -7.76 -8.37
N ARG A 24 5.59 -7.26 -8.20
CA ARG A 24 6.41 -7.56 -7.01
C ARG A 24 5.83 -6.87 -5.77
N PHE A 25 5.81 -7.56 -4.63
CA PHE A 25 5.29 -7.05 -3.34
C PHE A 25 5.81 -5.64 -3.00
N SER A 26 7.13 -5.46 -3.08
CA SER A 26 7.79 -4.18 -2.80
C SER A 26 7.34 -3.06 -3.75
N SER A 27 7.09 -3.37 -5.02
CA SER A 27 6.63 -2.38 -6.00
C SER A 27 5.20 -1.92 -5.71
N PHE A 28 4.34 -2.82 -5.24
CA PHE A 28 2.98 -2.46 -4.85
C PHE A 28 2.95 -1.64 -3.58
N ILE A 29 3.69 -2.03 -2.54
CA ILE A 29 3.79 -1.25 -1.31
C ILE A 29 4.28 0.16 -1.59
N ARG A 30 5.31 0.31 -2.44
CA ARG A 30 5.80 1.62 -2.83
C ARG A 30 4.70 2.47 -3.49
N LYS A 31 4.01 1.91 -4.48
CA LYS A 31 2.90 2.61 -5.16
C LYS A 31 1.74 2.93 -4.20
N ALA A 32 1.44 2.04 -3.27
CA ALA A 32 0.41 2.25 -2.25
C ALA A 32 0.75 3.42 -1.33
N ILE A 33 2.01 3.53 -0.89
CA ILE A 33 2.50 4.64 -0.07
C ILE A 33 2.48 5.95 -0.87
N ASP A 34 2.94 5.93 -2.12
CA ASP A 34 2.95 7.13 -2.97
C ASP A 34 1.52 7.69 -3.13
N VAL A 35 0.54 6.83 -3.43
CA VAL A 35 -0.88 7.24 -3.52
C VAL A 35 -1.42 7.72 -2.17
N PHE A 36 -1.05 7.08 -1.06
CA PHE A 36 -1.49 7.51 0.26
C PHE A 36 -0.99 8.92 0.61
N VAL A 37 0.27 9.21 0.29
CA VAL A 37 0.86 10.55 0.49
C VAL A 37 0.17 11.58 -0.40
N GLU A 38 -0.06 11.29 -1.68
CA GLU A 38 -0.80 12.18 -2.58
C GLU A 38 -2.21 12.49 -2.07
N GLU A 39 -2.92 11.51 -1.50
CA GLU A 39 -4.25 11.72 -0.94
C GLU A 39 -4.22 12.46 0.41
N LEU A 40 -3.18 12.27 1.23
CA LEU A 40 -2.95 13.06 2.44
C LEU A 40 -2.67 14.54 2.12
N GLU A 41 -1.94 14.83 1.05
CA GLU A 41 -1.69 16.21 0.61
C GLU A 41 -3.00 16.92 0.21
N LYS A 42 -3.92 16.19 -0.44
CA LYS A 42 -5.25 16.72 -0.79
C LYS A 42 -6.19 16.82 0.42
N ASN A 43 -6.11 15.85 1.33
CA ASN A 43 -6.93 15.78 2.53
C ASN A 43 -6.08 15.44 3.76
N PRO A 44 -5.53 16.45 4.46
CA PRO A 44 -4.67 16.24 5.63
C PRO A 44 -5.37 15.54 6.81
N LYS A 45 -6.70 15.45 6.80
CA LYS A 45 -7.50 14.76 7.83
C LYS A 45 -7.79 13.29 7.45
N LEU A 46 -7.25 12.80 6.34
CA LEU A 46 -7.41 11.41 5.92
C LEU A 46 -6.71 10.49 6.93
N GLU A 47 -7.50 9.77 7.70
CA GLU A 47 -6.95 8.74 8.59
C GLU A 47 -6.59 7.47 7.82
N PRO A 48 -5.52 6.74 8.22
CA PRO A 48 -5.12 5.49 7.57
C PRO A 48 -6.26 4.47 7.44
N LYS A 49 -7.17 4.41 8.42
CA LYS A 49 -8.33 3.50 8.44
C LYS A 49 -9.34 3.76 7.32
N ASN A 50 -9.34 4.98 6.77
CA ASN A 50 -10.23 5.41 5.70
C ASN A 50 -9.58 5.25 4.32
N PHE A 51 -8.31 4.84 4.24
CA PHE A 51 -7.59 4.63 3.00
C PHE A 51 -7.73 3.18 2.51
N ILE A 52 -8.63 2.98 1.56
CA ILE A 52 -8.94 1.65 1.01
C ILE A 52 -8.32 1.51 -0.38
N ILE A 53 -7.33 0.63 -0.51
CA ILE A 53 -6.75 0.28 -1.81
C ILE A 53 -7.54 -0.86 -2.43
N THR A 54 -8.20 -0.61 -3.56
CA THR A 54 -8.88 -1.64 -4.36
C THR A 54 -8.06 -2.00 -5.59
N VAL A 55 -7.82 -3.29 -5.80
CA VAL A 55 -7.15 -3.78 -7.01
C VAL A 55 -8.19 -4.13 -8.05
N LYS A 56 -8.21 -3.35 -9.14
CA LYS A 56 -8.97 -3.72 -10.35
C LYS A 56 -8.08 -4.58 -11.23
N VAL A 57 -8.44 -5.85 -11.38
CA VAL A 57 -7.85 -6.72 -12.40
C VAL A 57 -8.54 -6.37 -13.71
N LYS A 58 -7.78 -5.90 -14.69
CA LYS A 58 -8.26 -5.72 -16.07
C LYS A 58 -8.29 -7.06 -16.79
#